data_AF-A0AB36ED71-F1
#
_entry.id   AF-A0AB36ED71-F1
#
_cell.length_a   1.000
_cell.length_b   1.000
_cell.length_c   1.000
_cell.angle_alpha   90.00
_cell.angle_beta   90.00
_cell.angle_gamma   90.00
#
_symmetry.space_group_name_H-M   'P 1'
#
loop_
_entity.id
_entity.type
_entity.pdbx_description
1 polymer ?
#
loop_
_entity_poly.entity_id
_entity_poly.type
_entity_poly.pdbx_seq_one_letter_code
_entity_poly.pdbx_strand_id
1 'polypeptide(L)'
;MSVSLPRASRIAVLGTSLVQQNHIGDASSLATSARGWMSWAEVLSHGRLCCPVHHDPSAPTGWEPSNRPGVSRFFSGLNFGVSGQKAIEIERRLPRLLKSDFDLVIVDAGTNDMMVETRQTIADTRARIVSALLDAGKTVILLPILARGTGKWPAGGAERAKAHWINRQSIEFAADNANCHVFDWNSAWVDPESEFGEPHPGYSDDGTHFAVTGAFAVGKLLATYLEAIMPRAPARILATDDRFDPVNNPAGNLAADFSALTVTETGEQSHRLGGRLVHPGTGLWVEVICDVDVPAHSDVLGISLRLKDAAAEGQEAVALAPFRAEDGTFFPFPATQWTGALRTPPLKLRPGEAPPEVFLDVILRPGSQPIEIDVNRIEVRPVSSPVRQ
;
A
#
# COMPACT_ATOMS: atom_id res chain seq x y z
N MET A 1 7.56 -13.64 -28.69
CA MET A 1 7.63 -12.46 -27.79
C MET A 1 8.48 -12.85 -26.58
N SER A 2 9.52 -12.08 -26.25
CA SER A 2 10.35 -12.39 -25.08
C SER A 2 9.58 -12.03 -23.80
N VAL A 3 9.46 -12.96 -22.86
CA VAL A 3 8.96 -12.68 -21.52
C VAL A 3 10.04 -11.85 -20.80
N SER A 4 9.83 -10.54 -20.68
CA SER A 4 10.66 -9.71 -19.81
C SER A 4 10.21 -9.91 -18.38
N LEU A 5 11.05 -10.50 -17.53
CA LEU A 5 10.80 -10.47 -16.09
C LEU A 5 10.78 -8.99 -15.65
N PRO A 6 9.73 -8.54 -14.92
CA PRO A 6 9.70 -7.19 -14.38
C PRO A 6 10.97 -6.93 -13.58
N ARG A 7 11.57 -5.73 -13.67
CA ARG A 7 12.64 -5.37 -12.74
C ARG A 7 12.04 -5.46 -11.35
N ALA A 8 12.72 -6.23 -10.48
CA ALA A 8 12.32 -6.38 -9.09
C ALA A 8 12.02 -4.98 -8.51
N SER A 9 10.89 -4.84 -7.81
CA SER A 9 10.50 -3.73 -6.92
C SER A 9 9.60 -2.59 -7.41
N ARG A 10 9.41 -2.26 -8.69
CA ARG A 10 8.58 -1.07 -9.05
C ARG A 10 7.22 -1.45 -9.63
N ILE A 11 6.20 -1.42 -8.77
CA ILE A 11 4.82 -1.77 -9.13
C ILE A 11 3.96 -0.52 -9.14
N ALA A 12 3.23 -0.31 -10.24
CA ALA A 12 2.13 0.63 -10.28
C ALA A 12 0.83 -0.05 -9.86
N VAL A 13 -0.06 0.71 -9.24
CA VAL A 13 -1.44 0.27 -9.01
C VAL A 13 -2.41 1.29 -9.56
N LEU A 14 -3.39 0.82 -10.33
CA LEU A 14 -4.38 1.64 -11.01
C LEU A 14 -5.76 1.23 -10.54
N GLY A 15 -6.59 2.18 -10.10
CA GLY A 15 -7.99 1.86 -9.89
C GLY A 15 -8.79 2.85 -9.08
N THR A 16 -9.67 2.31 -8.22
CA THR A 16 -10.71 3.04 -7.51
C THR A 16 -10.29 3.45 -6.08
N SER A 17 -11.27 3.65 -5.19
CA SER A 17 -11.05 3.82 -3.74
C SER A 17 -10.32 2.64 -3.13
N LEU A 18 -10.55 1.41 -3.62
CA LEU A 18 -9.88 0.20 -3.14
C LEU A 18 -8.36 0.24 -3.34
N VAL A 19 -7.91 0.97 -4.36
CA VAL A 19 -6.49 1.19 -4.67
C VAL A 19 -5.99 2.44 -3.96
N GLN A 20 -6.78 3.53 -3.96
CA GLN A 20 -6.40 4.78 -3.31
C GLN A 20 -6.08 4.54 -1.84
N GLN A 21 -6.94 3.80 -1.12
CA GLN A 21 -6.84 3.57 0.33
C GLN A 21 -5.54 2.89 0.77
N ASN A 22 -4.73 2.33 -0.14
CA ASN A 22 -3.40 1.84 0.22
C ASN A 22 -2.51 2.97 0.76
N HIS A 23 -2.79 4.21 0.37
CA HIS A 23 -2.12 5.38 0.92
C HIS A 23 -3.13 6.42 1.41
N ILE A 24 -2.73 7.15 2.43
CA ILE A 24 -3.48 8.28 2.96
C ILE A 24 -2.50 9.44 3.13
N GLY A 25 -2.94 10.65 2.82
CA GLY A 25 -2.14 11.84 3.00
C GLY A 25 -3.00 13.03 3.35
N ASP A 26 -2.38 13.99 4.01
CA ASP A 26 -2.94 15.30 4.33
C ASP A 26 -1.88 16.39 4.12
N ALA A 27 -2.11 17.61 4.58
CA ALA A 27 -1.15 18.71 4.40
C ALA A 27 0.22 18.47 5.05
N SER A 28 0.26 17.65 6.10
CA SER A 28 1.41 17.40 6.97
C SER A 28 1.95 15.97 6.94
N SER A 29 1.17 15.00 6.42
CA SER A 29 1.53 13.59 6.49
C SER A 29 1.31 12.83 5.18
N LEU A 30 2.08 11.76 5.00
CA LEU A 30 1.83 10.73 4.00
C LEU A 30 2.07 9.36 4.62
N ALA A 31 1.14 8.43 4.44
CA ALA A 31 1.27 7.09 4.99
C ALA A 31 0.86 6.00 4.01
N THR A 32 1.48 4.82 4.13
CA THR A 32 0.81 3.57 3.73
C THR A 32 -0.20 3.19 4.79
N SER A 33 -1.40 2.76 4.40
CA SER A 33 -2.49 2.48 5.34
C SER A 33 -2.51 1.02 5.79
N ALA A 34 -2.84 0.74 7.06
CA ALA A 34 -3.16 -0.61 7.53
C ALA A 34 -4.45 -1.20 6.92
N ARG A 35 -5.32 -0.37 6.30
CA ARG A 35 -6.43 -0.84 5.43
C ARG A 35 -5.98 -1.20 4.01
N GLY A 36 -4.73 -0.91 3.68
CA GLY A 36 -4.18 -1.16 2.36
C GLY A 36 -3.74 -2.61 2.21
N TRP A 37 -4.41 -3.37 1.36
CA TRP A 37 -4.00 -4.73 1.00
C TRP A 37 -2.60 -4.74 0.36
N MET A 38 -2.27 -3.71 -0.42
CA MET A 38 -0.93 -3.57 -0.99
C MET A 38 0.08 -3.15 0.07
N SER A 39 -0.29 -2.30 1.02
CA SER A 39 0.60 -1.94 2.15
C SER A 39 1.04 -3.17 2.91
N TRP A 40 0.11 -4.10 3.19
CA TRP A 40 0.46 -5.38 3.81
C TRP A 40 1.30 -6.27 2.90
N ALA A 41 1.03 -6.29 1.59
CA ALA A 41 1.88 -7.00 0.65
C ALA A 41 3.31 -6.44 0.59
N GLU A 42 3.50 -5.12 0.69
CA GLU A 42 4.82 -4.48 0.81
C GLU A 42 5.57 -5.01 2.03
N VAL A 43 4.90 -4.97 3.18
CA VAL A 43 5.48 -5.43 4.46
C VAL A 43 5.87 -6.91 4.41
N LEU A 44 4.93 -7.77 4.02
CA LEU A 44 5.08 -9.22 4.07
C LEU A 44 5.92 -9.79 2.93
N SER A 45 6.22 -9.00 1.89
CA SER A 45 7.07 -9.43 0.78
C SER A 45 8.55 -9.13 0.99
N HIS A 46 8.93 -8.56 2.14
CA HIS A 46 10.31 -8.20 2.50
C HIS A 46 11.02 -7.36 1.42
N GLY A 47 10.29 -6.41 0.82
CA GLY A 47 10.82 -5.51 -0.21
C GLY A 47 10.77 -6.05 -1.65
N ARG A 48 10.12 -7.19 -1.90
CA ARG A 48 9.84 -7.66 -3.28
C ARG A 48 8.85 -6.74 -3.99
N LEU A 49 7.83 -6.26 -3.27
CA LEU A 49 6.90 -5.24 -3.76
C LEU A 49 7.25 -3.87 -3.17
N CYS A 50 7.25 -2.85 -4.03
CA CYS A 50 7.24 -1.47 -3.61
C CYS A 50 6.38 -0.65 -4.60
N CYS A 51 5.48 0.17 -4.07
CA CYS A 51 4.70 1.16 -4.79
C CYS A 51 5.11 2.57 -4.31
N PRO A 52 6.23 3.12 -4.80
CA PRO A 52 6.72 4.43 -4.39
C PRO A 52 5.67 5.54 -4.57
N VAL A 53 5.36 6.24 -3.49
CA VAL A 53 4.56 7.46 -3.47
C VAL A 53 5.34 8.59 -2.80
N HIS A 54 4.92 9.83 -3.05
CA HIS A 54 5.46 11.00 -2.38
C HIS A 54 4.36 12.01 -2.10
N HIS A 55 4.59 12.86 -1.11
CA HIS A 55 3.66 13.92 -0.74
C HIS A 55 3.54 14.91 -1.91
N ASP A 56 2.31 15.13 -2.35
CA ASP A 56 1.97 16.07 -3.42
C ASP A 56 0.63 16.72 -3.09
N PRO A 57 0.62 17.98 -2.61
CA PRO A 57 -0.63 18.66 -2.27
C PRO A 57 -1.46 19.02 -3.51
N SER A 58 -0.91 18.90 -4.71
CA SER A 58 -1.61 19.26 -5.95
C SER A 58 -2.60 18.18 -6.36
N ALA A 59 -3.80 18.57 -6.78
CA ALA A 59 -4.75 17.66 -7.42
C ALA A 59 -4.52 17.67 -8.95
N PRO A 60 -4.09 16.56 -9.57
CA PRO A 60 -4.07 16.48 -11.03
C PRO A 60 -5.50 16.53 -11.58
N THR A 61 -5.70 17.20 -12.72
CA THR A 61 -7.01 17.21 -13.39
C THR A 61 -7.46 15.79 -13.73
N GLY A 62 -8.71 15.47 -13.42
CA GLY A 62 -9.29 14.13 -13.60
C GLY A 62 -8.89 13.13 -12.51
N TRP A 63 -8.18 13.55 -11.45
CA TRP A 63 -7.79 12.72 -10.30
C TRP A 63 -8.49 13.14 -9.00
N GLU A 64 -9.61 13.82 -9.14
CA GLU A 64 -10.35 14.37 -8.03
C GLU A 64 -11.16 13.28 -7.31
N PRO A 65 -10.86 13.00 -6.03
CA PRO A 65 -11.53 11.94 -5.27
C PRO A 65 -13.02 12.19 -5.15
N SER A 66 -13.79 11.12 -5.30
CA SER A 66 -15.25 11.15 -5.26
C SER A 66 -15.83 12.18 -6.24
N ASN A 67 -15.10 12.43 -7.34
CA ASN A 67 -15.42 13.43 -8.36
C ASN A 67 -15.69 14.83 -7.78
N ARG A 68 -14.93 15.23 -6.75
CA ARG A 68 -15.00 16.57 -6.13
C ARG A 68 -13.88 17.47 -6.67
N PRO A 69 -14.15 18.35 -7.66
CA PRO A 69 -13.11 19.13 -8.34
C PRO A 69 -12.16 19.86 -7.39
N GLY A 70 -10.85 19.79 -7.67
CA GLY A 70 -9.81 20.47 -6.89
C GLY A 70 -9.44 19.83 -5.54
N VAL A 71 -10.13 18.76 -5.11
CA VAL A 71 -9.78 18.06 -3.86
C VAL A 71 -8.57 17.16 -4.11
N SER A 72 -7.51 17.36 -3.33
CA SER A 72 -6.29 16.55 -3.41
C SER A 72 -6.37 15.30 -2.54
N ARG A 73 -5.63 14.27 -2.95
CA ARG A 73 -5.32 13.07 -2.15
C ARG A 73 -4.03 13.25 -1.34
N PHE A 74 -3.33 14.38 -1.53
CA PHE A 74 -2.03 14.72 -0.95
C PHE A 74 -0.86 13.80 -1.34
N PHE A 75 -1.02 12.96 -2.36
CA PHE A 75 0.07 12.14 -2.87
C PHE A 75 0.04 11.91 -4.38
N SER A 76 1.23 11.71 -4.92
CA SER A 76 1.53 11.29 -6.29
C SER A 76 2.53 10.13 -6.27
N GLY A 77 2.79 9.53 -7.43
CA GLY A 77 3.70 8.38 -7.57
C GLY A 77 3.01 7.19 -8.23
N LEU A 78 3.35 5.98 -7.80
CA LEU A 78 2.91 4.73 -8.42
C LEU A 78 1.55 4.21 -7.92
N ASN A 79 0.87 4.95 -7.05
CA ASN A 79 -0.53 4.71 -6.72
C ASN A 79 -1.47 5.65 -7.51
N PHE A 80 -2.05 5.08 -8.57
CA PHE A 80 -3.04 5.65 -9.47
C PHE A 80 -4.48 5.30 -9.06
N GLY A 81 -4.74 5.02 -7.77
CA GLY A 81 -6.08 4.82 -7.24
C GLY A 81 -6.81 6.14 -7.00
N VAL A 82 -8.04 6.30 -7.50
CA VAL A 82 -8.86 7.48 -7.22
C VAL A 82 -10.25 7.05 -6.76
N SER A 83 -10.64 7.52 -5.57
CA SER A 83 -11.91 7.20 -4.95
C SER A 83 -13.10 7.62 -5.83
N GLY A 84 -14.13 6.78 -5.88
CA GLY A 84 -15.37 7.04 -6.61
C GLY A 84 -15.31 6.92 -8.13
N GLN A 85 -14.12 6.75 -8.73
CA GLN A 85 -14.01 6.69 -10.19
C GLN A 85 -14.52 5.39 -10.78
N LYS A 86 -15.16 5.53 -11.95
CA LYS A 86 -15.62 4.47 -12.84
C LYS A 86 -14.52 4.01 -13.79
N ALA A 87 -14.73 2.87 -14.43
CA ALA A 87 -13.75 2.29 -15.37
C ALA A 87 -13.38 3.27 -16.50
N ILE A 88 -14.34 4.00 -17.06
CA ILE A 88 -14.06 4.98 -18.13
C ILE A 88 -13.22 6.18 -17.66
N GLU A 89 -13.35 6.58 -16.40
CA GLU A 89 -12.55 7.66 -15.81
C GLU A 89 -11.12 7.18 -15.54
N ILE A 90 -10.96 5.91 -15.13
CA ILE A 90 -9.66 5.25 -15.00
C ILE A 90 -8.96 5.15 -16.37
N GLU A 91 -9.67 4.74 -17.43
CA GLU A 91 -9.15 4.65 -18.80
C GLU A 91 -8.56 5.99 -19.28
N ARG A 92 -9.24 7.11 -18.99
CA ARG A 92 -8.77 8.46 -19.36
C ARG A 92 -7.46 8.86 -18.70
N ARG A 93 -7.05 8.20 -17.61
CA ARG A 93 -5.81 8.50 -16.87
C ARG A 93 -4.59 7.70 -17.36
N LEU A 94 -4.78 6.72 -18.25
CA LEU A 94 -3.71 5.89 -18.78
C LEU A 94 -2.54 6.67 -19.40
N PRO A 95 -2.75 7.76 -20.17
CA PRO A 95 -1.63 8.54 -20.72
C PRO A 95 -0.69 9.12 -19.65
N ARG A 96 -1.21 9.41 -18.43
CA ARG A 96 -0.37 9.87 -17.31
C ARG A 96 0.35 8.69 -16.65
N LEU A 97 -0.33 7.56 -16.47
CA LEU A 97 0.28 6.33 -15.95
C LEU A 97 1.46 5.91 -16.82
N LEU A 98 1.27 5.79 -18.14
CA LEU A 98 2.27 5.28 -19.08
C LEU A 98 3.55 6.14 -19.20
N LYS A 99 3.54 7.38 -18.67
CA LYS A 99 4.75 8.20 -18.54
C LYS A 99 5.64 7.81 -17.35
N SER A 100 5.13 6.98 -16.45
CA SER A 100 5.82 6.56 -15.23
C SER A 100 6.69 5.33 -15.46
N ASP A 101 7.77 5.22 -14.68
CA ASP A 101 8.70 4.09 -14.73
C ASP A 101 8.24 2.95 -13.80
N PHE A 102 7.56 1.97 -14.40
CA PHE A 102 7.13 0.70 -13.81
C PHE A 102 7.13 -0.39 -14.89
N ASP A 103 7.27 -1.64 -14.48
CA ASP A 103 7.22 -2.80 -15.39
C ASP A 103 5.96 -3.65 -15.16
N LEU A 104 5.47 -3.69 -13.92
CA LEU A 104 4.26 -4.40 -13.51
C LEU A 104 3.21 -3.41 -13.00
N VAL A 105 1.96 -3.64 -13.37
CA VAL A 105 0.81 -2.87 -12.88
C VAL A 105 -0.31 -3.78 -12.39
N ILE A 106 -0.90 -3.45 -11.23
CA ILE A 106 -2.12 -4.09 -10.72
C ILE A 106 -3.32 -3.20 -11.03
N VAL A 107 -4.35 -3.76 -11.65
CA VAL A 107 -5.50 -3.00 -12.18
C VAL A 107 -6.79 -3.42 -11.46
N ASP A 108 -7.41 -2.48 -10.76
CA ASP A 108 -8.78 -2.51 -10.28
C ASP A 108 -9.63 -1.53 -11.10
N ALA A 109 -10.78 -1.98 -11.61
CA ALA A 109 -11.71 -1.13 -12.33
C ALA A 109 -13.11 -1.75 -12.38
N GLY A 110 -14.16 -0.93 -12.44
CA GLY A 110 -15.52 -1.41 -12.67
C GLY A 110 -16.41 -1.48 -11.43
N THR A 111 -15.86 -1.41 -10.20
CA THR A 111 -16.72 -1.54 -9.01
C THR A 111 -17.74 -0.40 -8.87
N ASN A 112 -17.39 0.83 -9.25
CA ASN A 112 -18.30 1.99 -9.15
C ASN A 112 -19.30 2.06 -10.32
N ASP A 113 -19.09 1.23 -11.34
CA ASP A 113 -19.92 1.14 -12.53
C ASP A 113 -21.12 0.19 -12.34
N MET A 114 -21.11 -0.62 -11.27
CA MET A 114 -22.00 -1.76 -11.09
C MET A 114 -23.49 -1.40 -11.12
N MET A 115 -23.87 -0.23 -10.60
CA MET A 115 -25.25 0.27 -10.57
C MET A 115 -25.67 1.04 -11.83
N VAL A 116 -24.73 1.41 -12.71
CA VAL A 116 -24.99 2.41 -13.77
C VAL A 116 -24.74 1.86 -15.17
N GLU A 117 -23.62 1.17 -15.37
CA GLU A 117 -23.21 0.70 -16.69
C GLU A 117 -23.77 -0.70 -16.99
N THR A 118 -23.69 -1.15 -18.24
CA THR A 118 -24.00 -2.56 -18.56
C THR A 118 -22.83 -3.48 -18.20
N ARG A 119 -23.09 -4.79 -18.06
CA ARG A 119 -22.01 -5.77 -17.83
C ARG A 119 -20.98 -5.78 -18.97
N GLN A 120 -21.45 -5.61 -20.21
CA GLN A 120 -20.60 -5.61 -21.40
C GLN A 120 -19.71 -4.36 -21.43
N THR A 121 -20.29 -3.18 -21.18
CA THR A 121 -19.54 -1.92 -21.13
C THR A 121 -18.39 -1.99 -20.13
N ILE A 122 -18.63 -2.55 -18.94
CA ILE A 122 -17.59 -2.69 -17.91
C ILE A 122 -16.51 -3.67 -18.35
N ALA A 123 -16.88 -4.84 -18.87
CA ALA A 123 -15.92 -5.84 -19.35
C ALA A 123 -15.05 -5.29 -20.51
N ASP A 124 -15.68 -4.65 -21.51
CA ASP A 124 -14.97 -4.06 -22.65
C ASP A 124 -14.03 -2.94 -22.21
N THR A 125 -14.44 -2.11 -21.25
CA THR A 125 -13.59 -1.03 -20.73
C THR A 125 -12.40 -1.58 -19.94
N ARG A 126 -12.62 -2.60 -19.11
CA ARG A 126 -11.53 -3.31 -18.42
C ARG A 126 -10.56 -3.94 -19.42
N ALA A 127 -11.06 -4.59 -20.46
CA ALA A 127 -10.23 -5.15 -21.53
C ALA A 127 -9.40 -4.07 -22.24
N ARG A 128 -10.01 -2.94 -22.65
CA ARG A 128 -9.27 -1.82 -23.27
C ARG A 128 -8.17 -1.25 -22.38
N ILE A 129 -8.45 -1.08 -21.08
CA ILE A 129 -7.45 -0.63 -20.11
C ILE A 129 -6.25 -1.58 -20.09
N VAL A 130 -6.52 -2.89 -20.00
CA VAL A 130 -5.47 -3.91 -19.92
C VAL A 130 -4.72 -4.02 -21.24
N SER A 131 -5.41 -4.06 -22.39
CA SER A 131 -4.78 -4.07 -23.72
C SER A 131 -3.81 -2.90 -23.89
N ALA A 132 -4.21 -1.68 -23.54
CA ALA A 132 -3.34 -0.51 -23.66
C ALA A 132 -2.05 -0.62 -22.80
N LEU A 133 -2.11 -1.29 -21.65
CA LEU A 133 -0.95 -1.54 -20.78
C LEU A 133 -0.06 -2.65 -21.35
N LEU A 134 -0.65 -3.73 -21.87
CA LEU A 134 0.06 -4.82 -22.53
C LEU A 134 0.75 -4.35 -23.82
N ASP A 135 0.09 -3.53 -24.63
CA ASP A 135 0.63 -2.91 -25.85
C ASP A 135 1.83 -1.99 -25.54
N ALA A 136 1.84 -1.38 -24.35
CA ALA A 136 2.97 -0.63 -23.83
C ALA A 136 4.08 -1.51 -23.21
N GLY A 137 3.99 -2.83 -23.37
CA GLY A 137 4.97 -3.81 -22.92
C GLY A 137 4.97 -4.06 -21.40
N LYS A 138 3.88 -3.75 -20.70
CA LYS A 138 3.78 -3.95 -19.24
C LYS A 138 3.28 -5.34 -18.91
N THR A 139 3.70 -5.88 -17.77
CA THR A 139 3.04 -7.01 -17.13
C THR A 139 1.84 -6.50 -16.35
N VAL A 140 0.67 -7.12 -16.54
CA VAL A 140 -0.57 -6.68 -15.89
C VAL A 140 -1.09 -7.76 -14.96
N ILE A 141 -1.44 -7.39 -13.73
CA ILE A 141 -2.28 -8.18 -12.83
C ILE A 141 -3.67 -7.55 -12.82
N LEU A 142 -4.64 -8.19 -13.47
CA LEU A 142 -6.03 -7.76 -13.48
C LEU A 142 -6.75 -8.31 -12.25
N LEU A 143 -7.25 -7.42 -11.40
CA LEU A 143 -8.05 -7.78 -10.24
C LEU A 143 -9.50 -8.03 -10.66
N PRO A 144 -10.15 -9.11 -10.20
CA PRO A 144 -11.58 -9.26 -10.37
C PRO A 144 -12.31 -8.14 -9.63
N ILE A 145 -13.53 -7.82 -10.02
CA ILE A 145 -14.42 -6.98 -9.21
C ILE A 145 -14.59 -7.67 -7.85
N LEU A 146 -14.20 -6.96 -6.78
CA LEU A 146 -14.26 -7.45 -5.41
C LEU A 146 -15.72 -7.63 -4.97
N ALA A 147 -16.01 -8.75 -4.33
CA ALA A 147 -17.33 -9.04 -3.77
C ALA A 147 -17.74 -8.00 -2.70
N ARG A 148 -19.04 -7.93 -2.42
CA ARG A 148 -19.62 -6.94 -1.48
C ARG A 148 -20.44 -7.62 -0.41
N GLY A 149 -20.60 -6.92 0.72
CA GLY A 149 -21.60 -7.25 1.72
C GLY A 149 -23.03 -7.08 1.15
N THR A 150 -23.99 -7.80 1.73
CA THR A 150 -25.40 -7.79 1.29
C THR A 150 -26.11 -6.45 1.48
N GLY A 151 -25.62 -5.61 2.39
CA GLY A 151 -26.06 -4.22 2.53
C GLY A 151 -25.63 -3.29 1.39
N LYS A 152 -24.66 -3.68 0.56
CA LYS A 152 -24.17 -2.90 -0.60
C LYS A 152 -24.70 -3.44 -1.91
N TRP A 153 -24.60 -4.75 -2.12
CA TRP A 153 -25.29 -5.44 -3.22
C TRP A 153 -26.26 -6.47 -2.63
N PRO A 154 -27.57 -6.37 -2.89
CA PRO A 154 -28.57 -7.25 -2.31
C PRO A 154 -28.23 -8.74 -2.47
N ALA A 155 -28.68 -9.56 -1.53
CA ALA A 155 -28.61 -11.02 -1.62
C ALA A 155 -29.28 -11.50 -2.92
N GLY A 156 -28.57 -12.30 -3.73
CA GLY A 156 -29.04 -12.72 -5.06
C GLY A 156 -29.25 -11.59 -6.08
N GLY A 157 -28.77 -10.37 -5.79
CA GLY A 157 -28.98 -9.18 -6.63
C GLY A 157 -28.27 -9.24 -7.97
N ALA A 158 -28.75 -8.44 -8.92
CA ALA A 158 -28.22 -8.39 -10.29
C ALA A 158 -26.76 -7.95 -10.34
N GLU A 159 -26.31 -7.11 -9.41
CA GLU A 159 -24.93 -6.64 -9.30
C GLU A 159 -23.97 -7.78 -8.99
N ARG A 160 -24.36 -8.73 -8.13
CA ARG A 160 -23.53 -9.90 -7.82
C ARG A 160 -23.36 -10.79 -9.05
N ALA A 161 -24.46 -11.14 -9.71
CA ALA A 161 -24.44 -11.94 -10.94
C ALA A 161 -23.61 -11.26 -12.04
N LYS A 162 -23.75 -9.94 -12.17
CA LYS A 162 -22.97 -9.10 -13.09
C LYS A 162 -21.47 -9.15 -12.77
N ALA A 163 -21.08 -9.03 -11.51
CA ALA A 163 -19.68 -9.11 -11.09
C ALA A 163 -19.07 -10.48 -11.41
N HIS A 164 -19.79 -11.57 -11.12
CA HIS A 164 -19.34 -12.93 -11.48
C HIS A 164 -19.13 -13.10 -12.99
N TRP A 165 -20.06 -12.59 -13.81
CA TRP A 165 -19.90 -12.63 -15.26
C TRP A 165 -18.67 -11.84 -15.73
N ILE A 166 -18.48 -10.61 -15.25
CA ILE A 166 -17.32 -9.77 -15.60
C ILE A 166 -16.00 -10.41 -15.14
N ASN A 167 -16.00 -11.02 -13.95
CA ASN A 167 -14.82 -11.71 -13.41
C ASN A 167 -14.44 -12.92 -14.26
N ARG A 168 -15.43 -13.69 -14.74
CA ARG A 168 -15.19 -14.77 -15.69
C ARG A 168 -14.61 -14.26 -17.01
N GLN A 169 -15.15 -13.18 -17.56
CA GLN A 169 -14.59 -12.56 -18.78
C GLN A 169 -13.16 -12.04 -18.56
N SER A 170 -12.85 -11.54 -17.36
CA SER A 170 -11.50 -11.09 -17.01
C SER A 170 -10.50 -12.24 -16.98
N ILE A 171 -10.92 -13.42 -16.50
CA ILE A 171 -10.11 -14.64 -16.50
C ILE A 171 -9.88 -15.15 -17.93
N GLU A 172 -10.94 -15.23 -18.74
CA GLU A 172 -10.85 -15.64 -20.15
C GLU A 172 -9.93 -14.70 -20.94
N PHE A 173 -10.11 -13.37 -20.77
CA PHE A 173 -9.24 -12.38 -21.39
C PHE A 173 -7.77 -12.56 -20.98
N ALA A 174 -7.48 -12.76 -19.69
CA ALA A 174 -6.10 -12.93 -19.23
C ALA A 174 -5.47 -14.23 -19.77
N ALA A 175 -6.25 -15.31 -19.90
CA ALA A 175 -5.77 -16.57 -20.48
C ALA A 175 -5.36 -16.44 -21.95
N ASP A 176 -6.03 -15.54 -22.70
CA ASP A 176 -5.75 -15.29 -24.12
C ASP A 176 -4.61 -14.27 -24.36
N ASN A 177 -4.09 -13.63 -23.31
CA ASN A 177 -3.11 -12.55 -23.43
C ASN A 177 -1.84 -12.84 -22.61
N ALA A 178 -0.71 -13.01 -23.30
CA ALA A 178 0.59 -13.15 -22.64
C ALA A 178 0.91 -11.92 -21.76
N ASN A 179 1.58 -12.13 -20.62
CA ASN A 179 1.88 -11.12 -19.60
C ASN A 179 0.64 -10.49 -18.92
N CYS A 180 -0.56 -11.04 -19.15
CA CYS A 180 -1.75 -10.73 -18.38
C CYS A 180 -1.99 -11.83 -17.35
N HIS A 181 -2.11 -11.44 -16.10
CA HIS A 181 -2.30 -12.32 -14.97
C HIS A 181 -3.59 -11.95 -14.24
N VAL A 182 -4.21 -12.91 -13.56
CA VAL A 182 -5.29 -12.65 -12.60
C VAL A 182 -4.79 -12.99 -11.21
N PHE A 183 -4.93 -12.03 -10.30
CA PHE A 183 -4.83 -12.25 -8.86
C PHE A 183 -6.23 -12.17 -8.28
N ASP A 184 -6.81 -13.33 -7.93
CA ASP A 184 -8.14 -13.36 -7.37
C ASP A 184 -8.13 -13.05 -5.87
N TRP A 185 -8.16 -11.76 -5.54
CA TRP A 185 -8.30 -11.29 -4.17
C TRP A 185 -9.63 -11.71 -3.49
N ASN A 186 -10.63 -12.21 -4.23
CA ASN A 186 -11.85 -12.73 -3.61
C ASN A 186 -11.57 -14.01 -2.83
N SER A 187 -10.54 -14.79 -3.23
CA SER A 187 -10.18 -16.05 -2.57
C SER A 187 -9.74 -15.90 -1.11
N ALA A 188 -9.24 -14.73 -0.73
CA ALA A 188 -8.92 -14.40 0.67
C ALA A 188 -9.93 -13.41 1.30
N TRP A 189 -10.96 -13.00 0.57
CA TRP A 189 -11.92 -11.99 1.02
C TRP A 189 -13.28 -12.60 1.32
N VAL A 190 -13.79 -13.43 0.40
CA VAL A 190 -15.12 -14.04 0.45
C VAL A 190 -15.12 -15.19 1.44
N ASP A 191 -16.13 -15.22 2.30
CA ASP A 191 -16.40 -16.36 3.17
C ASP A 191 -16.99 -17.51 2.34
N PRO A 192 -16.34 -18.69 2.27
CA PRO A 192 -16.89 -19.83 1.55
C PRO A 192 -18.17 -20.38 2.16
N GLU A 193 -18.45 -20.10 3.44
CA GLU A 193 -19.67 -20.50 4.13
C GLU A 193 -20.82 -19.48 3.94
N SER A 194 -20.54 -18.32 3.34
CA SER A 194 -21.57 -17.33 3.03
C SER A 194 -22.41 -17.78 1.84
N GLU A 195 -23.73 -17.80 2.02
CA GLU A 195 -24.70 -18.13 0.98
C GLU A 195 -24.60 -17.20 -0.24
N PHE A 196 -24.30 -15.91 -0.04
CA PHE A 196 -24.27 -14.91 -1.10
C PHE A 196 -22.87 -14.43 -1.50
N GLY A 197 -21.81 -15.03 -0.95
CA GLY A 197 -20.41 -14.64 -1.20
C GLY A 197 -20.04 -13.28 -0.60
N GLU A 198 -20.46 -13.03 0.63
CA GLU A 198 -20.07 -11.88 1.44
C GLU A 198 -18.62 -12.00 1.92
N PRO A 199 -17.96 -10.87 2.27
CA PRO A 199 -16.68 -10.94 2.95
C PRO A 199 -16.77 -11.69 4.28
N HIS A 200 -15.66 -12.29 4.70
CA HIS A 200 -15.52 -12.80 6.06
C HIS A 200 -15.89 -11.73 7.11
N PRO A 201 -16.49 -12.13 8.25
CA PRO A 201 -16.78 -11.21 9.35
C PRO A 201 -15.56 -10.40 9.77
N GLY A 202 -15.73 -9.08 9.87
CA GLY A 202 -14.68 -8.15 10.27
C GLY A 202 -13.68 -7.78 9.15
N TYR A 203 -13.78 -8.37 7.95
CA TYR A 203 -12.89 -7.98 6.83
C TYR A 203 -13.31 -6.67 6.19
N SER A 204 -14.53 -6.21 6.43
CA SER A 204 -15.05 -4.92 5.97
C SER A 204 -15.81 -4.21 7.09
N ASP A 205 -15.70 -2.89 7.11
CA ASP A 205 -16.45 -1.97 7.97
C ASP A 205 -17.72 -1.45 7.30
N ASP A 206 -17.74 -1.37 5.96
CA ASP A 206 -18.87 -0.85 5.18
C ASP A 206 -19.41 -1.82 4.13
N GLY A 207 -18.89 -3.05 4.05
CA GLY A 207 -19.24 -4.04 3.05
C GLY A 207 -18.68 -3.78 1.66
N THR A 208 -17.78 -2.80 1.49
CA THR A 208 -17.13 -2.42 0.23
C THR A 208 -15.60 -2.40 0.35
N HIS A 209 -15.09 -1.72 1.37
CA HIS A 209 -13.68 -1.45 1.59
C HIS A 209 -13.09 -2.42 2.64
N PHE A 210 -11.80 -2.68 2.55
CA PHE A 210 -11.12 -3.55 3.51
C PHE A 210 -11.03 -2.87 4.87
N ALA A 211 -11.44 -3.53 5.94
CA ALA A 211 -10.90 -3.29 7.27
C ALA A 211 -9.47 -3.85 7.35
N VAL A 212 -8.76 -3.59 8.45
CA VAL A 212 -7.34 -3.94 8.61
C VAL A 212 -7.09 -5.45 8.46
N THR A 213 -7.94 -6.29 9.05
CA THR A 213 -7.81 -7.76 8.99
C THR A 213 -8.04 -8.30 7.58
N GLY A 214 -9.02 -7.77 6.85
CA GLY A 214 -9.26 -8.13 5.44
C GLY A 214 -8.11 -7.69 4.54
N ALA A 215 -7.56 -6.49 4.78
CA ALA A 215 -6.39 -6.00 4.06
C ALA A 215 -5.17 -6.88 4.31
N PHE A 216 -4.94 -7.31 5.55
CA PHE A 216 -3.87 -8.24 5.90
C PHE A 216 -4.02 -9.59 5.18
N ALA A 217 -5.21 -10.18 5.19
CA ALA A 217 -5.47 -11.47 4.54
C ALA A 217 -5.17 -11.41 3.04
N VAL A 218 -5.69 -10.40 2.34
CA VAL A 218 -5.44 -10.20 0.90
C VAL A 218 -3.97 -9.83 0.63
N GLY A 219 -3.36 -8.97 1.46
CA GLY A 219 -1.97 -8.56 1.32
C GLY A 219 -1.00 -9.73 1.49
N LYS A 220 -1.27 -10.62 2.44
CA LYS A 220 -0.52 -11.87 2.63
C LYS A 220 -0.65 -12.78 1.41
N LEU A 221 -1.86 -12.98 0.90
CA LEU A 221 -2.08 -13.77 -0.31
C LEU A 221 -1.33 -13.17 -1.51
N LEU A 222 -1.33 -11.84 -1.66
CA LEU A 222 -0.59 -11.16 -2.72
C LEU A 222 0.93 -11.32 -2.57
N ALA A 223 1.47 -11.14 -1.37
CA ALA A 223 2.90 -11.32 -1.12
C ALA A 223 3.38 -12.72 -1.54
N THR A 224 2.59 -13.76 -1.23
CA THR A 224 2.82 -15.14 -1.69
C THR A 224 2.66 -15.28 -3.19
N TYR A 225 1.61 -14.71 -3.79
CA TYR A 225 1.38 -14.77 -5.24
C TYR A 225 2.56 -14.22 -6.03
N LEU A 226 3.15 -13.10 -5.58
CA LEU A 226 4.28 -12.46 -6.25
C LEU A 226 5.56 -13.30 -6.22
N GLU A 227 5.67 -14.32 -5.36
CA GLU A 227 6.79 -15.27 -5.36
C GLU A 227 6.90 -16.05 -6.66
N ALA A 228 5.76 -16.30 -7.30
CA ALA A 228 5.70 -17.09 -8.52
C ALA A 228 6.08 -16.29 -9.77
N ILE A 229 5.95 -14.96 -9.74
CA ILE A 229 6.07 -14.12 -10.96
C ILE A 229 7.09 -12.99 -10.86
N MET A 230 7.59 -12.69 -9.66
CA MET A 230 8.65 -11.68 -9.47
C MET A 230 9.93 -12.33 -8.95
N PRO A 231 11.11 -11.85 -9.41
CA PRO A 231 12.37 -12.24 -8.81
C PRO A 231 12.39 -11.89 -7.31
N ARG A 232 13.07 -12.72 -6.51
CA ARG A 232 13.30 -12.41 -5.09
C ARG A 232 14.05 -11.08 -4.97
N ALA A 233 13.63 -10.24 -4.04
CA ALA A 233 14.45 -9.10 -3.64
C ALA A 233 15.80 -9.62 -3.12
N PRO A 234 16.93 -8.98 -3.46
CA PRO A 234 18.20 -9.28 -2.84
C PRO A 234 18.08 -9.19 -1.33
N ALA A 235 18.76 -10.09 -0.61
CA ALA A 235 18.88 -9.94 0.83
C ALA A 235 19.49 -8.57 1.13
N ARG A 236 18.80 -7.76 1.91
CA ARG A 236 19.35 -6.50 2.41
C ARG A 236 20.45 -6.87 3.40
N ILE A 237 21.68 -6.46 3.15
CA ILE A 237 22.82 -6.65 4.07
C ILE A 237 23.12 -5.26 4.63
N LEU A 238 23.10 -5.15 5.96
CA LEU A 238 23.42 -3.91 6.64
C LEU A 238 24.75 -4.07 7.37
N ALA A 239 25.83 -3.59 6.75
CA ALA A 239 27.15 -3.59 7.35
C ALA A 239 27.24 -2.48 8.41
N THR A 240 27.84 -2.77 9.57
CA THR A 240 27.88 -1.83 10.71
C THR A 240 28.72 -0.57 10.45
N ASP A 241 29.58 -0.61 9.44
CA ASP A 241 30.39 0.48 8.92
C ASP A 241 29.76 1.23 7.72
N ASP A 242 28.59 0.78 7.21
CA ASP A 242 27.79 1.51 6.22
C ASP A 242 27.09 2.71 6.87
N ARG A 243 27.88 3.70 7.26
CA ARG A 243 27.45 4.92 7.95
C ARG A 243 27.50 6.10 6.99
N PHE A 244 26.56 7.01 7.17
CA PHE A 244 26.55 8.25 6.43
C PHE A 244 27.82 9.07 6.70
N ASP A 245 28.48 9.47 5.62
CA ASP A 245 29.54 10.46 5.61
C ASP A 245 29.29 11.40 4.43
N PRO A 246 29.19 12.72 4.64
CA PRO A 246 28.78 13.65 3.59
C PRO A 246 29.76 13.72 2.40
N VAL A 247 30.98 13.21 2.55
CA VAL A 247 32.02 13.25 1.51
C VAL A 247 32.21 11.88 0.87
N ASN A 248 32.39 10.85 1.69
CA ASN A 248 32.84 9.51 1.27
C ASN A 248 31.69 8.50 1.16
N ASN A 249 30.60 8.67 1.92
CA ASN A 249 29.43 7.80 1.87
C ASN A 249 28.11 8.57 2.06
N PRO A 250 27.72 9.44 1.13
CA PRO A 250 26.52 10.28 1.27
C PRO A 250 25.20 9.48 1.17
N ALA A 251 25.25 8.18 0.89
CA ALA A 251 24.11 7.27 0.86
C ALA A 251 24.10 6.26 2.03
N GLY A 252 25.04 6.40 2.96
CA GLY A 252 25.16 5.53 4.12
C GLY A 252 24.00 5.68 5.10
N ASN A 253 23.92 4.75 6.06
CA ASN A 253 22.88 4.77 7.09
C ASN A 253 23.06 5.98 8.01
N LEU A 254 21.98 6.74 8.23
CA LEU A 254 21.92 7.88 9.14
C LEU A 254 21.80 7.44 10.61
N ALA A 255 21.38 6.19 10.84
CA ALA A 255 21.25 5.63 12.18
C ALA A 255 22.58 5.23 12.80
N ALA A 256 22.71 5.44 14.11
CA ALA A 256 23.84 4.96 14.90
C ALA A 256 23.60 3.55 15.44
N ASP A 257 22.33 3.24 15.76
CA ASP A 257 21.88 1.93 16.25
C ASP A 257 21.09 1.21 15.16
N PHE A 258 21.40 -0.06 14.95
CA PHE A 258 20.99 -0.81 13.75
C PHE A 258 19.88 -1.82 14.05
N SER A 259 19.53 -1.98 15.32
CA SER A 259 18.50 -2.88 15.83
C SER A 259 17.96 -2.35 17.16
N ALA A 260 16.78 -2.81 17.57
CA ALA A 260 16.19 -2.50 18.86
C ALA A 260 15.26 -3.64 19.32
N LEU A 261 15.05 -3.74 20.63
CA LEU A 261 13.95 -4.49 21.22
C LEU A 261 13.01 -3.47 21.86
N THR A 262 11.74 -3.45 21.45
CA THR A 262 10.74 -2.53 22.00
C THR A 262 9.76 -3.29 22.87
N VAL A 263 9.41 -2.72 24.02
CA VAL A 263 8.45 -3.30 24.97
C VAL A 263 7.34 -2.29 25.19
N THR A 264 6.12 -2.64 24.79
CA THR A 264 4.93 -1.79 25.00
C THR A 264 4.10 -2.39 26.12
N GLU A 265 4.02 -1.70 27.25
CA GLU A 265 3.34 -2.22 28.44
C GLU A 265 1.84 -1.91 28.44
N THR A 266 1.44 -0.72 27.98
CA THR A 266 0.05 -0.26 27.99
C THR A 266 -0.22 0.80 26.93
N GLY A 267 -1.45 0.82 26.39
CA GLY A 267 -1.96 1.92 25.57
C GLY A 267 -1.14 2.21 24.32
N GLU A 268 -1.02 3.48 23.96
CA GLU A 268 -0.25 3.97 22.82
C GLU A 268 1.15 4.43 23.29
N GLN A 269 2.20 3.87 22.68
CA GLN A 269 3.59 4.20 22.99
C GLN A 269 4.39 4.39 21.70
N SER A 270 5.29 5.38 21.72
CA SER A 270 6.23 5.67 20.63
C SER A 270 7.66 5.34 21.06
N HIS A 271 8.24 4.32 20.46
CA HIS A 271 9.61 3.88 20.74
C HIS A 271 10.57 4.55 19.76
N ARG A 272 11.47 5.41 20.25
CA ARG A 272 12.50 6.02 19.39
C ARG A 272 13.47 4.94 18.89
N LEU A 273 13.72 4.92 17.59
CA LEU A 273 14.63 3.99 16.93
C LEU A 273 15.86 4.71 16.36
N GLY A 274 16.91 3.93 16.06
CA GLY A 274 18.09 4.39 15.30
C GLY A 274 19.13 5.18 16.10
N GLY A 275 18.93 5.33 17.42
CA GLY A 275 19.82 6.08 18.28
C GLY A 275 19.89 7.56 17.89
N ARG A 276 21.12 8.10 17.84
CA ARG A 276 21.35 9.47 17.36
C ARG A 276 21.45 9.48 15.84
N LEU A 277 20.41 9.99 15.17
CA LEU A 277 20.42 10.18 13.72
C LEU A 277 21.31 11.37 13.31
N VAL A 278 21.98 11.23 12.16
CA VAL A 278 22.73 12.32 11.51
C VAL A 278 21.83 13.04 10.51
N HIS A 279 21.90 14.37 10.47
CA HIS A 279 21.19 15.15 9.46
C HIS A 279 21.95 15.11 8.12
N PRO A 280 21.35 14.63 7.02
CA PRO A 280 22.07 14.42 5.76
C PRO A 280 22.24 15.72 4.94
N GLY A 281 21.52 16.79 5.32
CA GLY A 281 21.45 18.04 4.58
C GLY A 281 20.01 18.40 4.21
N THR A 282 19.79 19.69 3.95
CA THR A 282 18.48 20.25 3.62
C THR A 282 17.99 19.80 2.24
N GLY A 283 16.69 19.54 2.11
CA GLY A 283 16.03 19.30 0.81
C GLY A 283 16.27 17.90 0.23
N LEU A 284 17.04 17.07 0.93
CA LEU A 284 17.21 15.66 0.61
C LEU A 284 15.95 14.87 0.94
N TRP A 285 15.75 13.79 0.20
CA TRP A 285 14.72 12.81 0.49
C TRP A 285 15.31 11.74 1.39
N VAL A 286 14.58 11.37 2.44
CA VAL A 286 14.98 10.34 3.40
C VAL A 286 13.87 9.30 3.48
N GLU A 287 14.27 8.04 3.61
CA GLU A 287 13.38 6.91 3.84
C GLU A 287 13.88 6.11 5.03
N VAL A 288 12.97 5.48 5.77
CA VAL A 288 13.33 4.46 6.75
C VAL A 288 12.70 3.12 6.39
N ILE A 289 13.49 2.06 6.58
CA ILE A 289 13.03 0.68 6.50
C ILE A 289 13.46 -0.07 7.76
N CYS A 290 12.51 -0.72 8.42
CA CYS A 290 12.76 -1.60 9.55
C CYS A 290 12.31 -3.02 9.26
N ASP A 291 13.17 -4.02 9.48
CA ASP A 291 12.75 -5.42 9.56
C ASP A 291 12.24 -5.68 10.98
N VAL A 292 11.01 -6.18 11.09
CA VAL A 292 10.33 -6.42 12.37
C VAL A 292 9.81 -7.84 12.48
N ASP A 293 9.90 -8.41 13.68
CA ASP A 293 9.23 -9.65 14.07
C ASP A 293 8.17 -9.33 15.13
N VAL A 294 6.91 -9.54 14.77
CA VAL A 294 5.76 -9.21 15.61
C VAL A 294 5.11 -10.49 16.10
N PRO A 295 5.06 -10.75 17.43
CA PRO A 295 4.42 -11.93 17.96
C PRO A 295 2.89 -11.85 17.84
N ALA A 296 2.23 -13.00 17.94
CA ALA A 296 0.77 -13.04 18.00
C ALA A 296 0.26 -12.32 19.26
N HIS A 297 -0.61 -11.34 19.10
CA HIS A 297 -1.19 -10.59 20.22
C HIS A 297 -2.58 -10.05 19.87
N SER A 298 -3.61 -10.45 20.62
CA SER A 298 -5.02 -10.17 20.28
C SER A 298 -5.44 -8.71 20.49
N ASP A 299 -4.67 -7.98 21.28
CA ASP A 299 -5.03 -6.61 21.68
C ASP A 299 -4.24 -5.53 20.96
N VAL A 300 -3.43 -5.88 19.97
CA VAL A 300 -2.79 -4.87 19.12
C VAL A 300 -3.87 -4.19 18.28
N LEU A 301 -3.79 -2.85 18.24
CA LEU A 301 -4.65 -1.97 17.46
C LEU A 301 -3.86 -1.25 16.35
N GLY A 302 -2.52 -1.20 16.46
CA GLY A 302 -1.66 -0.63 15.45
C GLY A 302 -0.19 -0.87 15.75
N ILE A 303 0.59 -1.09 14.68
CA ILE A 303 2.05 -1.07 14.68
C ILE A 303 2.46 -0.27 13.45
N SER A 304 3.18 0.83 13.65
CA SER A 304 3.55 1.74 12.58
C SER A 304 4.99 2.21 12.71
N LEU A 305 5.67 2.33 11.57
CA LEU A 305 7.00 2.96 11.52
C LEU A 305 6.82 4.40 11.06
N ARG A 306 7.28 5.36 11.85
CA ARG A 306 7.11 6.79 11.55
C ARG A 306 8.47 7.46 11.41
N LEU A 307 8.65 8.16 10.29
CA LEU A 307 9.76 9.08 10.02
C LEU A 307 9.22 10.50 10.10
N LYS A 308 9.86 11.33 10.92
CA LYS A 308 9.46 12.71 11.15
C LYS A 308 10.59 13.66 10.81
N ASP A 309 10.25 14.71 10.07
CA ASP A 309 11.11 15.89 9.93
C ASP A 309 10.95 16.76 11.19
N ALA A 310 12.04 16.97 11.91
CA ALA A 310 12.05 17.73 13.16
C ALA A 310 12.04 19.25 12.95
N ALA A 311 12.16 19.73 11.70
CA ALA A 311 12.06 21.15 11.38
C ALA A 311 10.67 21.73 11.67
N ALA A 312 10.59 23.07 11.78
CA ALA A 312 9.31 23.77 11.82
C ALA A 312 8.51 23.49 10.55
N GLU A 313 7.23 23.13 10.68
CA GLU A 313 6.38 22.66 9.57
C GLU A 313 6.92 21.41 8.84
N GLY A 314 7.76 20.63 9.54
CA GLY A 314 8.22 19.33 9.10
C GLY A 314 7.04 18.37 8.86
N GLN A 315 7.19 17.51 7.86
CA GLN A 315 6.20 16.50 7.52
C GLN A 315 6.49 15.17 8.23
N GLU A 316 5.50 14.29 8.24
CA GLU A 316 5.66 12.91 8.69
C GLU A 316 5.38 11.91 7.55
N ALA A 317 6.19 10.87 7.50
CA ALA A 317 5.97 9.70 6.65
C ALA A 317 5.74 8.46 7.52
N VAL A 318 4.65 7.73 7.30
CA VAL A 318 4.27 6.59 8.15
C VAL A 318 4.11 5.32 7.31
N ALA A 319 4.75 4.24 7.72
CA ALA A 319 4.45 2.91 7.23
C ALA A 319 3.35 2.28 8.08
N LEU A 320 2.33 1.74 7.41
CA LEU A 320 1.26 0.94 8.02
C LEU A 320 0.48 1.71 9.10
N ALA A 321 0.06 2.94 8.78
CA ALA A 321 -0.71 3.79 9.68
C ALA A 321 -2.01 3.10 10.15
N PRO A 322 -2.34 3.17 11.46
CA PRO A 322 -3.50 2.48 12.00
C PRO A 322 -4.79 3.07 11.45
N PHE A 323 -5.85 2.28 11.48
CA PHE A 323 -7.16 2.74 11.04
C PHE A 323 -8.06 3.07 12.24
N ARG A 324 -8.63 4.28 12.21
CA ARG A 324 -9.60 4.77 13.18
C ARG A 324 -10.95 4.99 12.48
N ALA A 325 -12.03 4.60 13.15
CA ALA A 325 -13.39 5.00 12.79
C ALA A 325 -13.58 6.51 12.99
N GLU A 326 -14.72 7.05 12.52
CA GLU A 326 -15.05 8.47 12.69
C GLU A 326 -15.14 8.91 14.15
N ASP A 327 -15.49 8.00 15.05
CA ASP A 327 -15.54 8.23 16.51
C ASP A 327 -14.15 8.12 17.19
N GLY A 328 -13.09 7.87 16.42
CA GLY A 328 -11.72 7.70 16.89
C GLY A 328 -11.36 6.28 17.33
N THR A 329 -12.31 5.34 17.32
CA THR A 329 -12.08 3.95 17.72
C THR A 329 -11.16 3.25 16.74
N PHE A 330 -10.14 2.56 17.24
CA PHE A 330 -9.25 1.76 16.39
C PHE A 330 -9.91 0.47 15.93
N PHE A 331 -9.63 0.10 14.68
CA PHE A 331 -9.99 -1.21 14.17
C PHE A 331 -9.03 -2.30 14.67
N PRO A 332 -9.52 -3.55 14.86
CA PRO A 332 -8.66 -4.66 15.25
C PRO A 332 -7.51 -4.86 14.26
N PHE A 333 -6.30 -5.00 14.81
CA PHE A 333 -5.12 -5.41 14.05
C PHE A 333 -5.07 -6.95 13.94
N PRO A 334 -4.29 -7.54 13.02
CA PRO A 334 -4.18 -9.00 12.92
C PRO A 334 -3.60 -9.61 14.21
N ALA A 335 -4.34 -10.52 14.83
CA ALA A 335 -3.94 -11.20 16.08
C ALA A 335 -2.96 -12.37 15.86
N THR A 336 -2.23 -12.38 14.75
CA THR A 336 -1.34 -13.47 14.33
C THR A 336 0.09 -12.99 14.29
N GLN A 337 1.05 -13.88 14.56
CA GLN A 337 2.46 -13.58 14.34
C GLN A 337 2.73 -13.26 12.86
N TRP A 338 3.59 -12.28 12.62
CA TRP A 338 4.10 -11.96 11.29
C TRP A 338 5.50 -11.37 11.37
N THR A 339 6.24 -11.50 10.27
CA THR A 339 7.54 -10.88 10.07
C THR A 339 7.49 -10.10 8.76
N GLY A 340 8.21 -8.98 8.68
CA GLY A 340 8.12 -8.12 7.50
C GLY A 340 9.02 -6.89 7.55
N ALA A 341 9.01 -6.14 6.45
CA ALA A 341 9.75 -4.90 6.30
C ALA A 341 8.79 -3.71 6.29
N LEU A 342 8.74 -2.95 7.38
CA LEU A 342 8.04 -1.66 7.42
C LEU A 342 8.89 -0.63 6.68
N ARG A 343 8.34 0.00 5.63
CA ARG A 343 9.01 1.01 4.81
C ARG A 343 8.15 2.25 4.73
N THR A 344 8.69 3.40 5.14
CA THR A 344 7.95 4.66 4.99
C THR A 344 7.96 5.11 3.53
N PRO A 345 6.97 5.89 3.10
CA PRO A 345 7.14 6.76 1.94
C PRO A 345 8.39 7.65 2.12
N PRO A 346 9.11 8.02 1.04
CA PRO A 346 10.18 9.01 1.13
C PRO A 346 9.66 10.36 1.61
N LEU A 347 10.36 10.94 2.58
CA LEU A 347 10.08 12.23 3.19
C LEU A 347 11.11 13.26 2.71
N LYS A 348 10.66 14.42 2.22
CA LYS A 348 11.57 15.51 1.87
C LYS A 348 11.85 16.37 3.10
N LEU A 349 13.10 16.43 3.53
CA LEU A 349 13.50 17.27 4.66
C LEU A 349 13.39 18.76 4.31
N ARG A 350 12.78 19.52 5.21
CA ARG A 350 12.72 20.98 5.15
C ARG A 350 14.09 21.60 5.45
N PRO A 351 14.28 22.90 5.13
CA PRO A 351 15.44 23.65 5.58
C PRO A 351 15.60 23.62 7.10
N GLY A 352 16.80 23.25 7.57
CA GLY A 352 17.11 23.08 8.98
C GLY A 352 18.35 22.22 9.20
N GLU A 353 18.77 22.11 10.47
CA GLU A 353 19.90 21.30 10.93
C GLU A 353 19.46 20.15 11.86
N ALA A 354 18.20 20.14 12.28
CA ALA A 354 17.68 19.11 13.18
C ALA A 354 17.59 17.78 12.42
N PRO A 355 18.25 16.71 12.91
CA PRO A 355 18.14 15.40 12.26
C PRO A 355 16.69 14.92 12.27
N PRO A 356 16.28 14.10 11.28
CA PRO A 356 14.98 13.46 11.34
C PRO A 356 14.88 12.55 12.57
N GLU A 357 13.66 12.16 12.90
CA GLU A 357 13.35 11.27 14.02
C GLU A 357 12.63 10.03 13.50
N VAL A 358 12.94 8.86 14.07
CA VAL A 358 12.31 7.59 13.70
C VAL A 358 11.67 6.97 14.94
N PHE A 359 10.43 6.52 14.80
CA PHE A 359 9.67 5.89 15.86
C PHE A 359 9.02 4.58 15.38
N LEU A 360 8.97 3.59 16.26
CA LEU A 360 7.99 2.51 16.16
C LEU A 360 6.84 2.84 17.11
N ASP A 361 5.69 3.17 16.54
CA ASP A 361 4.47 3.43 17.29
C ASP A 361 3.70 2.11 17.46
N VAL A 362 3.36 1.77 18.71
CA VAL A 362 2.61 0.56 19.06
C VAL A 362 1.40 0.96 19.89
N ILE A 363 0.23 0.46 19.50
CA ILE A 363 -1.03 0.75 20.15
C ILE A 363 -1.65 -0.55 20.64
N LEU A 364 -1.82 -0.66 21.95
CA LEU A 364 -2.53 -1.75 22.63
C LEU A 364 -3.89 -1.29 23.15
N ARG A 365 -4.82 -2.23 23.30
CA ARG A 365 -6.04 -1.98 24.07
C ARG A 365 -5.69 -1.64 25.54
N PRO A 366 -6.54 -0.85 26.23
CA PRO A 366 -6.37 -0.63 27.66
C PRO A 366 -6.41 -1.96 28.44
N GLY A 367 -5.46 -2.17 29.35
CA GLY A 367 -5.40 -3.36 30.21
C GLY A 367 -4.79 -4.61 29.57
N SER A 368 -4.22 -4.48 28.36
CA SER A 368 -3.52 -5.57 27.68
C SER A 368 -2.28 -6.05 28.41
N GLN A 369 -1.85 -7.28 28.08
CA GLN A 369 -0.51 -7.72 28.42
C GLN A 369 0.54 -6.95 27.60
N PRO A 370 1.77 -6.81 28.11
CA PRO A 370 2.85 -6.22 27.34
C PRO A 370 3.14 -7.01 26.06
N ILE A 371 3.58 -6.30 25.03
CA ILE A 371 4.11 -6.91 23.80
C ILE A 371 5.57 -6.51 23.60
N GLU A 372 6.39 -7.50 23.28
CA GLU A 372 7.78 -7.31 22.85
C GLU A 372 7.85 -7.42 21.32
N ILE A 373 8.46 -6.45 20.66
CA ILE A 373 8.68 -6.45 19.20
C ILE A 373 10.16 -6.30 18.94
N ASP A 374 10.72 -7.27 18.22
CA ASP A 374 12.10 -7.24 17.73
C ASP A 374 12.20 -6.41 16.46
N VAL A 375 13.05 -5.39 16.49
CA VAL A 375 13.46 -4.61 15.32
C VAL A 375 14.85 -5.05 14.92
N ASN A 376 14.93 -6.04 14.03
CA ASN A 376 16.16 -6.71 13.66
C ASN A 376 17.09 -5.85 12.78
N ARG A 377 16.52 -4.84 12.11
CA ARG A 377 17.26 -3.97 11.21
C ARG A 377 16.63 -2.60 11.16
N ILE A 378 17.46 -1.55 11.21
CA ILE A 378 17.06 -0.15 11.07
C ILE A 378 17.93 0.49 9.98
N GLU A 379 17.33 0.78 8.83
CA GLU A 379 17.97 1.50 7.73
C GLU A 379 17.30 2.85 7.52
N VAL A 380 17.99 3.95 7.85
CA VAL A 380 17.54 5.31 7.58
C VAL A 380 18.50 5.90 6.55
N ARG A 381 18.03 6.15 5.32
CA ARG A 381 18.94 6.51 4.22
C ARG A 381 18.46 7.74 3.45
N PRO A 382 19.39 8.59 2.97
CA PRO A 382 19.11 9.49 1.87
C PRO A 382 18.75 8.68 0.62
N VAL A 383 17.70 9.08 -0.08
CA VAL A 383 17.22 8.42 -1.30
C VAL A 383 17.13 9.40 -2.46
N SER A 384 17.15 8.87 -3.68
CA SER A 384 16.88 9.67 -4.88
C SER A 384 15.48 10.25 -4.83
N SER A 385 15.29 11.41 -5.47
CA SER A 385 13.97 12.04 -5.51
C SER A 385 12.94 11.10 -6.15
N PRO A 386 11.77 10.89 -5.51
CA PRO A 386 10.67 10.13 -6.09
C PRO A 386 9.89 10.93 -7.14
N VAL A 387 10.13 12.25 -7.24
CA VAL A 387 9.53 13.14 -8.25
C VAL A 387 10.39 13.06 -9.50
N ARG A 388 9.96 12.26 -10.50
CA ARG A 388 10.59 12.28 -11.82
C ARG A 388 9.92 13.36 -12.67
N GLN A 389 10.74 14.23 -13.27
CA GLN A 389 10.29 15.25 -14.24
C GLN A 389 9.89 14.61 -15.57
#